data_AF-A0A917WRV4-F1
#
_entry.id   AF-A0A917WRV4-F1
#
_cell.length_a   1.000
_cell.length_b   1.000
_cell.length_c   1.000
_cell.angle_alpha   90.00
_cell.angle_beta   90.00
_cell.angle_gamma   90.00
#
_symmetry.space_group_name_H-M   'P 1'
#
loop_
_entity.id
_entity.type
_entity.pdbx_description
1 polymer ?
#
loop_
_entity_poly.entity_id
_entity_poly.type
_entity_poly.pdbx_seq_one_letter_code
_entity_poly.pdbx_strand_id
1 'polypeptide(L)'
;MTEVEPPAAGDPDPADLAQRLRAIRDETARERYLRAAAERTSAERPSVQAALLAAERDRDTLTSDRVLALRERATGLADRLSTAFTRTDHLRLLHGRLLRASHLPDLGEPGARLAALFAEEAQIRRRLTADLTTAGVEWFTVPAGLETGPQPGAADGTR
;
A
#
# COMPACT_ATOMS: atom_id res chain seq x y z
N MET A 1 65.25 -24.78 -25.22
CA MET A 1 63.99 -24.32 -25.84
C MET A 1 63.16 -25.56 -26.10
N THR A 2 62.07 -25.72 -25.36
CA THR A 2 60.99 -26.63 -25.73
C THR A 2 59.70 -25.99 -25.22
N GLU A 3 59.00 -25.30 -26.12
CA GLU A 3 57.61 -24.89 -25.92
C GLU A 3 56.76 -26.15 -25.81
N VAL A 4 56.01 -26.28 -24.71
CA VAL A 4 54.96 -27.28 -24.57
C VAL A 4 53.65 -26.59 -24.90
N GLU A 5 53.13 -26.90 -26.09
CA GLU A 5 51.80 -26.51 -26.56
C GLU A 5 50.74 -27.13 -25.64
N PRO A 6 49.78 -26.36 -25.08
CA PRO A 6 48.75 -26.94 -24.24
C PRO A 6 47.75 -27.74 -25.09
N PRO A 7 47.36 -28.94 -24.65
CA PRO A 7 46.45 -29.78 -25.41
C PRO A 7 45.07 -29.12 -25.54
N ALA A 8 44.49 -29.24 -26.73
CA ALA A 8 43.15 -28.77 -27.04
C ALA A 8 42.13 -29.23 -25.98
N ALA A 9 41.45 -28.26 -25.36
CA ALA A 9 40.39 -28.52 -24.40
C ALA A 9 39.22 -29.19 -25.13
N GLY A 10 39.17 -30.52 -25.09
CA GLY A 10 37.99 -31.28 -25.50
C GLY A 10 36.79 -30.91 -24.64
N ASP A 11 35.60 -30.87 -25.25
CA ASP A 11 34.36 -30.55 -24.56
C ASP A 11 34.17 -31.46 -23.33
N PRO A 12 33.87 -30.89 -22.14
CA PRO A 12 33.76 -31.67 -20.92
C PRO A 12 32.63 -32.69 -21.04
N ASP A 13 32.91 -33.94 -20.62
CA ASP A 13 31.94 -35.02 -20.59
C ASP A 13 30.66 -34.56 -19.87
N PRO A 14 29.46 -34.64 -20.51
CA PRO A 14 28.21 -34.22 -19.91
C PRO A 14 27.91 -34.92 -18.57
N ALA A 15 28.43 -36.13 -18.34
CA ALA A 15 28.30 -36.82 -17.06
C ALA A 15 29.14 -36.15 -15.95
N ASP A 16 30.36 -35.71 -16.27
CA ASP A 16 31.24 -34.97 -15.37
C ASP A 16 30.67 -33.57 -15.08
N LEU A 17 30.13 -32.88 -16.09
CA LEU A 17 29.45 -31.61 -15.90
C LEU A 17 28.23 -31.73 -14.98
N ALA A 18 27.41 -32.77 -15.17
CA ALA A 18 26.25 -33.03 -14.31
C ALA A 18 26.66 -33.36 -12.87
N GLN A 19 27.78 -34.07 -12.68
CA GLN A 19 28.33 -34.35 -11.36
C GLN A 19 28.86 -33.08 -10.68
N ARG A 20 29.58 -32.23 -11.41
CA ARG A 20 30.07 -30.93 -10.92
C ARG A 20 28.91 -30.00 -10.56
N LEU A 21 27.85 -29.94 -11.37
CA LEU A 21 26.66 -29.14 -11.06
C LEU A 21 25.92 -29.63 -9.81
N ARG A 22 25.84 -30.96 -9.61
CA ARG A 22 25.30 -31.53 -8.36
C ARG A 22 26.15 -31.15 -7.16
N ALA A 23 27.48 -31.27 -7.26
CA ALA A 23 28.40 -30.88 -6.20
C ALA A 23 28.29 -29.39 -5.87
N ILE A 24 28.23 -28.51 -6.88
CA ILE A 24 28.06 -27.06 -6.70
C ILE A 24 26.71 -26.76 -6.04
N ARG A 25 25.63 -27.42 -6.46
CA ARG A 25 24.30 -27.25 -5.86
C ARG A 25 24.31 -27.64 -4.39
N ASP A 26 24.90 -28.78 -4.06
CA ASP A 26 24.93 -29.30 -2.71
C ASP A 26 25.84 -28.44 -1.81
N GLU A 27 26.96 -27.94 -2.34
CA GLU A 27 27.82 -26.96 -1.66
C GLU A 27 27.10 -25.62 -1.44
N THR A 28 26.36 -25.15 -2.45
CA THR A 28 25.55 -23.92 -2.33
C THR A 28 24.45 -24.07 -1.27
N ALA A 29 23.83 -25.25 -1.18
CA ALA A 29 22.83 -25.54 -0.16
C ALA A 29 23.46 -25.56 1.24
N ARG A 30 24.66 -26.12 1.37
CA ARG A 30 25.45 -26.13 2.61
C ARG A 30 25.83 -24.72 3.06
N GLU A 31 26.36 -23.91 2.15
CA GLU A 31 26.73 -22.51 2.43
C GLU A 31 25.51 -21.67 2.85
N ARG A 32 24.36 -21.85 2.20
CA ARG A 32 23.10 -21.20 2.62
C ARG A 32 22.67 -21.62 4.01
N TYR A 33 22.78 -22.91 4.34
CA TYR A 33 22.46 -23.41 5.67
C TYR A 33 23.41 -22.84 6.73
N LEU A 34 24.72 -22.80 6.46
CA LEU A 34 25.72 -22.23 7.35
C LEU A 34 25.52 -20.73 7.56
N ARG A 35 25.21 -19.98 6.49
CA ARG A 35 24.86 -18.56 6.57
C ARG A 35 23.61 -18.33 7.40
N ALA A 36 22.53 -19.08 7.17
CA ALA A 36 21.30 -18.95 7.95
C ALA A 36 21.48 -19.38 9.41
N ALA A 37 22.41 -20.30 9.69
CA ALA A 37 22.79 -20.68 11.05
C ALA A 37 23.64 -19.60 11.72
N ALA A 38 24.57 -18.98 10.98
CA ALA A 38 25.40 -17.86 11.44
C ALA A 38 24.56 -16.59 11.70
N GLU A 39 23.61 -16.28 10.82
CA GLU A 39 22.66 -15.16 11.00
C GLU A 39 21.76 -15.39 12.22
N ARG A 40 21.27 -16.63 12.43
CA ARG A 40 20.51 -16.99 13.64
C ARG A 40 21.33 -16.92 14.92
N THR A 41 22.60 -17.34 14.89
CA THR A 41 23.51 -17.21 16.05
C THR A 41 24.03 -15.80 16.27
N SER A 42 23.98 -14.92 15.25
CA SER A 42 24.35 -13.50 15.33
C SER A 42 23.20 -12.62 15.85
N ALA A 43 21.95 -13.01 15.59
CA ALA A 43 20.75 -12.32 16.07
C ALA A 43 20.58 -12.32 17.60
N GLU A 44 21.33 -13.14 18.35
CA GLU A 44 21.33 -13.17 19.82
C GLU A 44 22.36 -12.21 20.46
N ARG A 45 23.13 -11.45 19.67
CA ARG A 45 24.11 -10.50 20.21
C ARG A 45 23.48 -9.11 20.34
N PRO A 46 23.40 -8.54 21.56
CA PRO A 46 22.88 -7.19 21.79
C PRO A 46 23.55 -6.10 20.93
N SER A 47 24.81 -6.32 20.52
CA SER A 47 25.55 -5.42 19.64
C SER A 47 25.04 -5.40 18.20
N VAL A 48 24.54 -6.53 17.67
CA VAL A 48 23.95 -6.61 16.32
C VAL A 48 22.56 -6.01 16.32
N GLN A 49 21.79 -6.26 17.39
CA GLN A 49 20.49 -5.60 17.57
C GLN A 49 20.64 -4.08 17.77
N ALA A 50 21.67 -3.63 18.52
CA ALA A 50 21.99 -2.22 18.65
C ALA A 50 22.45 -1.60 17.32
N ALA A 51 23.22 -2.33 16.51
CA ALA A 51 23.64 -1.88 15.18
C ALA A 51 22.47 -1.83 14.18
N LEU A 52 21.53 -2.78 14.24
CA LEU A 52 20.28 -2.75 13.47
C LEU A 52 19.40 -1.57 13.88
N LEU A 53 19.21 -1.36 15.19
CA LEU A 53 18.45 -0.20 15.70
C LEU A 53 19.14 1.13 15.37
N ALA A 54 20.47 1.17 15.35
CA ALA A 54 21.23 2.34 14.92
C ALA A 54 21.12 2.57 13.42
N ALA A 55 21.18 1.52 12.60
CA ALA A 55 21.00 1.59 11.15
C ALA A 55 19.56 1.96 10.75
N GLU A 56 18.55 1.49 11.50
CA GLU A 56 17.15 1.89 11.34
C GLU A 56 16.95 3.35 11.74
N ARG A 57 17.55 3.79 12.86
CA ARG A 57 17.59 5.21 13.22
C ARG A 57 18.26 6.03 12.12
N ASP A 58 19.45 5.65 11.68
CA ASP A 58 20.22 6.35 10.65
C ASP A 58 19.47 6.42 9.30
N ARG A 59 18.73 5.38 8.93
CA ARG A 59 17.81 5.41 7.79
C ARG A 59 16.72 6.47 7.97
N ASP A 60 16.19 6.62 9.18
CA ASP A 60 15.16 7.61 9.50
C ASP A 60 15.77 9.02 9.70
N THR A 61 17.03 9.15 10.14
CA THR A 61 17.79 10.42 10.24
C THR A 61 18.31 10.92 8.88
N LEU A 62 18.40 10.07 7.86
CA LEU A 62 18.73 10.44 6.47
C LEU A 62 17.53 10.96 5.67
N THR A 63 16.43 11.34 6.34
CA THR A 63 15.28 11.97 5.69
C THR A 63 15.62 13.44 5.41
N SER A 64 15.96 13.77 4.16
CA SER A 64 16.14 15.17 3.72
C SER A 64 15.01 16.07 4.24
N ASP A 65 15.31 17.28 4.71
CA ASP A 65 14.31 18.28 5.13
C ASP A 65 13.17 18.44 4.12
N ARG A 66 13.48 18.24 2.83
CA ARG A 66 12.50 18.25 1.74
C ARG A 66 11.51 17.09 1.82
N VAL A 67 11.98 15.88 2.12
CA VAL A 67 11.13 14.69 2.29
C VAL A 67 10.27 14.84 3.54
N LEU A 68 10.83 15.38 4.62
CA LEU A 68 10.08 15.67 5.85
C LEU A 68 8.99 16.73 5.60
N ALA A 69 9.33 17.84 4.94
CA ALA A 69 8.36 18.86 4.54
C ALA A 69 7.28 18.33 3.58
N LEU A 70 7.64 17.42 2.66
CA LEU A 70 6.67 16.76 1.78
C LEU A 70 5.73 15.85 2.57
N ARG A 71 6.25 15.09 3.55
CA ARG A 71 5.45 14.25 4.43
C ARG A 71 4.49 15.08 5.26
N GLU A 72 4.95 16.15 5.88
CA GLU A 72 4.09 17.08 6.64
C GLU A 72 2.99 17.70 5.76
N ARG A 73 3.34 18.13 4.54
CA ARG A 73 2.35 18.63 3.58
C ARG A 73 1.35 17.57 3.17
N ALA A 74 1.80 16.33 2.96
CA ALA A 74 0.94 15.20 2.63
C ALA A 74 -0.03 14.88 3.77
N THR A 75 0.46 14.81 5.01
CA THR A 75 -0.38 14.65 6.21
C THR A 75 -1.37 15.79 6.37
N GLY A 76 -0.93 17.05 6.21
CA GLY A 76 -1.83 18.20 6.29
C GLY A 76 -2.85 18.25 5.16
N LEU A 77 -2.56 17.70 3.98
CA LEU A 77 -3.54 17.54 2.91
C LEU A 77 -4.54 16.42 3.24
N ALA A 78 -4.04 15.30 3.75
CA ALA A 78 -4.82 14.15 4.20
C ALA A 78 -5.88 14.56 5.24
N ASP A 79 -5.48 15.30 6.27
CA ASP A 79 -6.38 15.76 7.33
C ASP A 79 -7.47 16.72 6.80
N ARG A 80 -7.09 17.60 5.87
CA ARG A 80 -8.03 18.55 5.24
C ARG A 80 -9.05 17.82 4.37
N LEU A 81 -8.61 16.83 3.59
CA LEU A 81 -9.50 15.98 2.80
C LEU A 81 -10.46 15.19 3.69
N SER A 82 -9.94 14.57 4.76
CA SER A 82 -10.76 13.83 5.73
C SER A 82 -11.83 14.73 6.38
N THR A 83 -11.45 15.95 6.76
CA THR A 83 -12.38 16.94 7.32
C THR A 83 -13.45 17.34 6.31
N ALA A 84 -13.07 17.60 5.06
CA ALA A 84 -14.01 17.97 4.01
C ALA A 84 -15.02 16.84 3.74
N PHE A 85 -14.52 15.61 3.60
CA PHE A 85 -15.34 14.43 3.40
C PHE A 85 -16.31 14.17 4.56
N THR A 86 -15.83 14.28 5.80
CA THR A 86 -16.68 14.13 6.99
C THR A 86 -17.80 15.17 7.04
N ARG A 87 -17.51 16.43 6.68
CA ARG A 87 -18.52 17.49 6.59
C ARG A 87 -19.55 17.19 5.50
N THR A 88 -19.10 16.74 4.33
CA THR A 88 -20.01 16.33 3.25
C THR A 88 -20.90 15.17 3.68
N ASP A 89 -20.36 14.19 4.39
CA ASP A 89 -21.11 13.05 4.90
C ASP A 89 -22.15 13.48 5.96
N HIS A 90 -21.84 14.46 6.80
CA HIS A 90 -22.83 15.05 7.71
C HIS A 90 -23.99 15.73 6.94
N LEU A 91 -23.67 16.52 5.91
CA LEU A 91 -24.69 17.14 5.04
C LEU A 91 -25.53 16.07 4.33
N ARG A 92 -24.90 15.00 3.87
CA ARG A 92 -25.58 13.88 3.21
C ARG A 92 -26.53 13.15 4.17
N LEU A 93 -26.13 12.94 5.42
CA LEU A 93 -27.00 12.39 6.47
C LEU A 93 -28.21 13.29 6.76
N LEU A 94 -28.01 14.61 6.84
CA LEU A 94 -29.10 15.57 7.02
C LEU A 94 -30.05 15.57 5.82
N HIS A 95 -29.51 15.58 4.60
CA HIS A 95 -30.29 15.48 3.37
C HIS A 95 -31.12 14.19 3.34
N GLY A 96 -30.53 13.05 3.70
CA GLY A 96 -31.25 11.77 3.81
C GLY A 96 -32.36 11.78 4.87
N ARG A 97 -32.17 12.50 5.99
CA ARG A 97 -33.23 12.70 7.00
C ARG A 97 -34.36 13.57 6.48
N LEU A 98 -34.05 14.65 5.78
CA LEU A 98 -35.04 15.54 5.16
C LEU A 98 -35.83 14.83 4.05
N LEU A 99 -35.16 13.97 3.27
CA LEU A 99 -35.81 13.09 2.28
C LEU A 99 -36.85 12.20 2.95
N ARG A 100 -36.47 11.49 4.03
CA ARG A 100 -37.38 10.61 4.77
C ARG A 100 -38.54 11.34 5.43
N ALA A 101 -38.30 12.57 5.89
CA ALA A 101 -39.34 13.41 6.47
C ALA A 101 -40.22 14.12 5.41
N SER A 102 -40.00 13.85 4.12
CA SER A 102 -40.73 14.48 3.00
C SER A 102 -40.63 16.01 2.94
N HIS A 103 -39.59 16.59 3.54
CA HIS A 103 -39.31 18.04 3.51
C HIS A 103 -38.42 18.46 2.32
N LEU A 104 -37.92 17.49 1.55
CA LEU A 104 -37.07 17.81 0.40
C LEU A 104 -37.78 18.52 -0.77
N PRO A 105 -39.04 18.18 -1.10
CA PRO A 105 -39.81 18.95 -2.08
C PRO A 105 -39.91 20.44 -1.71
N ASP A 106 -39.98 20.75 -0.41
CA ASP A 106 -40.04 22.13 0.11
C ASP A 106 -38.71 22.88 -0.10
N LEU A 107 -37.60 22.16 -0.28
CA LEU A 107 -36.28 22.73 -0.56
C LEU A 107 -36.08 23.08 -2.04
N GLY A 108 -36.91 22.59 -2.96
CA GLY A 108 -36.86 22.93 -4.39
C GLY A 108 -35.47 22.79 -5.03
N GLU A 109 -35.03 23.85 -5.74
CA GLU A 109 -33.74 23.91 -6.44
C GLU A 109 -32.52 23.67 -5.51
N PRO A 110 -32.46 24.25 -4.29
CA PRO A 110 -31.41 23.92 -3.32
C PRO A 110 -31.24 22.43 -3.03
N GLY A 111 -32.34 21.68 -2.93
CA GLY A 111 -32.30 20.22 -2.70
C GLY A 111 -31.72 19.46 -3.89
N ALA A 112 -32.15 19.80 -5.10
CA ALA A 112 -31.61 19.21 -6.33
C ALA A 112 -30.11 19.52 -6.51
N ARG A 113 -29.70 20.75 -6.18
CA ARG A 113 -28.29 21.17 -6.24
C ARG A 113 -27.42 20.42 -5.23
N LEU A 114 -27.91 20.19 -4.01
CA LEU A 114 -27.21 19.36 -3.02
C LEU A 114 -27.02 17.93 -3.52
N ALA A 115 -28.05 17.33 -4.12
CA ALA A 115 -27.95 15.99 -4.70
C ALA A 115 -26.89 15.91 -5.81
N ALA A 116 -26.83 16.92 -6.69
CA ALA A 116 -25.79 17.00 -7.72
C ALA A 116 -24.37 17.12 -7.14
N LEU A 117 -24.20 17.96 -6.11
CA LEU A 117 -22.92 18.11 -5.41
C LEU A 117 -22.46 16.81 -4.73
N PHE A 118 -23.39 16.03 -4.16
CA PHE A 118 -23.07 14.73 -3.60
C PHE A 118 -22.64 13.70 -4.66
N ALA A 119 -23.22 13.76 -5.86
CA ALA A 119 -22.84 12.88 -6.96
C ALA A 119 -21.44 13.23 -7.50
N GLU A 120 -21.15 14.53 -7.67
CA GLU A 120 -19.82 15.02 -8.06
C GLU A 120 -18.76 14.62 -7.02
N GLU A 121 -19.05 14.80 -5.74
CA GLU A 121 -18.14 14.43 -4.66
C GLU A 121 -17.85 12.92 -4.62
N ALA A 122 -18.85 12.09 -4.87
CA ALA A 122 -18.66 10.64 -4.98
C ALA A 122 -17.75 10.26 -6.17
N GLN A 123 -17.83 11.00 -7.28
CA GLN A 123 -16.92 10.83 -8.41
C GLN A 123 -15.50 11.27 -8.05
N ILE A 124 -15.33 12.37 -7.32
CA ILE A 124 -14.02 12.84 -6.84
C ILE A 124 -13.38 11.79 -5.94
N ARG A 125 -14.12 11.22 -4.98
CA ARG A 125 -13.62 10.14 -4.11
C ARG A 125 -13.13 8.94 -4.90
N ARG A 126 -13.95 8.46 -5.84
CA ARG A 126 -13.59 7.30 -6.69
C ARG A 126 -12.33 7.55 -7.52
N ARG A 127 -12.23 8.71 -8.14
CA ARG A 127 -11.03 9.09 -8.91
C ARG A 127 -9.79 9.16 -8.01
N LEU A 128 -9.92 9.83 -6.86
CA LEU A 128 -8.82 9.95 -5.90
C LEU A 128 -8.35 8.57 -5.40
N THR A 129 -9.26 7.66 -5.08
CA THR A 129 -8.91 6.28 -4.71
C THR A 129 -8.14 5.58 -5.83
N ALA A 130 -8.63 5.66 -7.07
CA ALA A 130 -7.97 5.02 -8.22
C ALA A 130 -6.57 5.60 -8.48
N ASP A 131 -6.41 6.91 -8.40
CA ASP A 131 -5.13 7.60 -8.57
C ASP A 131 -4.12 7.17 -7.50
N LEU A 132 -4.56 7.08 -6.24
CA LEU A 132 -3.71 6.65 -5.13
C LEU A 132 -3.33 5.17 -5.21
N THR A 133 -4.24 4.29 -5.59
CA THR A 133 -3.94 2.88 -5.83
C THR A 133 -2.93 2.73 -6.97
N THR A 134 -3.11 3.47 -8.07
CA THR A 134 -2.18 3.46 -9.21
C THR A 134 -0.78 3.96 -8.81
N ALA A 135 -0.73 4.94 -7.90
CA ALA A 135 0.52 5.48 -7.35
C ALA A 135 1.14 4.62 -6.23
N GLY A 136 0.53 3.50 -5.83
CA GLY A 136 1.01 2.64 -4.75
C GLY A 136 0.91 3.27 -3.35
N VAL A 137 0.02 4.24 -3.16
CA VAL A 137 -0.17 4.99 -1.91
C VAL A 137 -1.25 4.29 -1.06
N GLU A 138 -0.96 3.07 -0.61
CA GLU A 138 -1.93 2.23 0.10
C GLU A 138 -2.20 2.68 1.55
N TRP A 139 -1.30 3.49 2.11
CA TRP A 139 -1.45 4.01 3.49
C TRP A 139 -2.51 5.11 3.62
N PHE A 140 -2.96 5.71 2.51
CA PHE A 140 -4.01 6.74 2.53
C PHE A 140 -5.36 6.13 2.14
N THR A 141 -6.25 5.99 3.12
CA THR A 141 -7.62 5.50 2.87
C THR A 141 -8.56 6.67 2.59
N VAL A 142 -9.12 6.72 1.38
CA VAL A 142 -10.25 7.60 1.07
C VAL A 142 -11.51 6.96 1.67
N PRO A 143 -12.24 7.62 2.58
CA PRO A 143 -13.46 7.04 3.15
C PRO A 143 -14.49 6.84 2.03
N ALA A 144 -15.19 5.70 2.02
CA ALA A 144 -16.31 5.51 1.09
C ALA A 144 -17.39 6.57 1.37
N GLY A 145 -17.96 7.16 0.32
CA GLY A 145 -19.08 8.09 0.48
C GLY A 145 -20.29 7.35 1.04
N LEU A 146 -21.02 7.96 1.98
CA LEU A 146 -22.25 7.36 2.49
C LEU A 146 -23.28 7.27 1.36
N GLU A 147 -23.77 6.08 1.03
CA GLU A 147 -24.91 5.98 0.10
C GLU A 147 -26.19 6.35 0.85
N THR A 148 -26.90 7.36 0.35
CA THR A 148 -28.25 7.71 0.81
C THR A 148 -29.27 7.32 -0.26
N GLY A 149 -29.22 6.05 -0.66
CA GLY A 149 -30.33 5.45 -1.40
C GLY A 149 -31.49 5.11 -0.45
N PRO A 150 -32.75 5.08 -0.92
CA PRO A 150 -33.79 4.38 -0.19
C PRO A 150 -33.35 2.92 -0.03
N GLN A 151 -33.37 2.39 1.19
CA GLN A 151 -33.17 0.96 1.42
C GLN A 151 -34.24 0.19 0.60
N PRO A 152 -33.85 -0.71 -0.33
CA PRO A 152 -34.80 -1.58 -0.97
C PRO A 152 -35.18 -2.67 0.04
N GLY A 153 -36.22 -2.44 0.83
CA GLY A 153 -36.67 -3.42 1.82
C GLY A 153 -37.46 -2.86 2.99
N ALA A 154 -38.61 -2.24 2.71
CA ALA A 154 -39.72 -2.20 3.67
C ALA A 154 -41.06 -2.25 2.92
N ALA A 155 -41.15 -3.19 1.97
CA ALA A 155 -42.41 -3.75 1.53
C ALA A 155 -42.37 -5.22 1.92
N ASP A 156 -42.78 -5.54 3.14
CA ASP A 156 -43.88 -6.48 3.40
C ASP A 156 -44.05 -6.69 4.92
N GLY A 157 -45.30 -6.76 5.37
CA GLY A 157 -45.62 -7.29 6.70
C GLY A 157 -46.61 -6.46 7.52
N THR A 158 -47.86 -6.92 7.53
CA THR A 158 -48.97 -6.63 8.48
C THR A 158 -49.55 -5.21 8.43
N ARG A 159 -50.85 -4.98 8.20
CA ARG A 159 -52.08 -5.79 8.28
C ARG A 159 -53.14 -5.15 7.38
#